data_AF-A0ABD5IGA9-F1
#
_entry.id   AF-A0ABD5IGA9-F1
#
_cell.length_a   1.000
_cell.length_b   1.000
_cell.length_c   1.000
_cell.angle_alpha   90.00
_cell.angle_beta   90.00
_cell.angle_gamma   90.00
#
_symmetry.space_group_name_H-M   'P 1'
#
loop_
_entity.id
_entity.type
_entity.pdbx_description
1 polymer ?
#
loop_
_entity_poly.entity_id
_entity_poly.type
_entity_poly.pdbx_seq_one_letter_code
_entity_poly.pdbx_strand_id
1 'polypeptide(L)'
;MSVMSYDEIRSSFAHSSYVYCREIIDLLKDGDNHGVCDTSDQAFAYESLEGSFEEPIECLMLELVTLIFMAGRCSDKTVKFHTDIILKILSENDLFEMLKDVTEDDKNEILNDLRLLSLIDKPE
;
A
#
# COMPACT_ATOMS: atom_id res chain seq x y z
N MET A 1 17.61 -5.78 10.29
CA MET A 1 16.37 -5.26 10.93
C MET A 1 15.34 -6.38 10.85
N SER A 2 14.33 -6.38 11.73
CA SER A 2 13.21 -7.32 11.56
C SER A 2 12.33 -6.80 10.43
N VAL A 3 11.82 -7.69 9.57
CA VAL A 3 10.77 -7.37 8.61
C VAL A 3 9.59 -6.77 9.39
N MET A 4 9.05 -5.64 8.91
CA MET A 4 7.82 -5.08 9.46
C MET A 4 6.62 -5.98 9.17
N SER A 5 5.73 -6.06 10.14
CA SER A 5 4.46 -6.78 9.99
C SER A 5 3.56 -6.09 8.97
N TYR A 6 2.63 -6.88 8.43
CA TYR A 6 1.68 -6.34 7.46
C TYR A 6 0.75 -5.29 8.10
N ASP A 7 0.39 -5.51 9.37
CA ASP A 7 -0.37 -4.55 10.17
C ASP A 7 0.36 -3.23 10.41
N GLU A 8 1.68 -3.24 10.62
CA GLU A 8 2.49 -2.03 10.78
C GLU A 8 2.51 -1.18 9.50
N ILE A 9 2.67 -1.81 8.33
CA ILE A 9 2.64 -1.10 7.04
C ILE A 9 1.23 -0.54 6.79
N ARG A 10 0.19 -1.34 7.00
CA ARG A 10 -1.21 -0.90 6.90
C ARG A 10 -1.52 0.27 7.84
N SER A 11 -1.08 0.18 9.09
CA SER A 11 -1.25 1.22 10.10
C SER A 11 -0.51 2.50 9.73
N SER A 12 0.71 2.37 9.19
CA SER A 12 1.51 3.51 8.72
C SER A 12 0.81 4.21 7.55
N PHE A 13 0.29 3.46 6.58
CA PHE A 13 -0.47 4.01 5.46
C PHE A 13 -1.75 4.74 5.91
N ALA A 14 -2.52 4.10 6.80
CA ALA A 14 -3.72 4.69 7.37
C ALA A 14 -3.41 5.97 8.17
N HIS A 15 -2.30 5.97 8.92
CA HIS A 15 -1.85 7.14 9.66
C HIS A 15 -1.48 8.30 8.73
N SER A 16 -0.68 8.05 7.69
CA SER A 16 -0.31 9.07 6.70
C SER A 16 -1.54 9.65 6.00
N SER A 17 -2.50 8.79 5.61
CA SER A 17 -3.78 9.22 5.02
C SER A 17 -4.57 10.11 5.99
N TYR A 18 -4.64 9.73 7.28
CA TYR A 18 -5.32 10.50 8.31
C TYR A 18 -4.66 11.86 8.59
N VAL A 19 -3.32 11.90 8.65
CA VAL A 19 -2.56 13.14 8.83
C VAL A 19 -2.84 14.11 7.68
N TYR A 20 -2.80 13.62 6.43
CA TYR A 20 -3.13 14.44 5.27
C TYR A 20 -4.53 15.04 5.33
N CYS A 21 -5.53 14.21 5.65
CA CYS A 21 -6.91 14.68 5.80
C CYS A 21 -7.02 15.81 6.84
N ARG A 22 -6.27 15.74 7.95
CA ARG A 22 -6.24 16.81 8.95
C ARG A 22 -5.59 18.08 8.42
N GLU A 23 -4.48 17.97 7.70
CA GLU A 23 -3.80 19.13 7.10
C GLU A 23 -4.71 19.84 6.10
N ILE A 24 -5.41 19.09 5.25
CA ILE A 24 -6.40 19.66 4.32
C ILE A 24 -7.53 20.36 5.08
N ILE A 25 -8.07 19.76 6.14
CA ILE A 25 -9.11 20.39 6.96
C ILE A 25 -8.62 21.71 7.58
N ASP A 26 -7.38 21.76 8.05
CA ASP A 26 -6.82 22.97 8.65
C ASP A 26 -6.57 24.07 7.60
N LEU A 27 -6.06 23.73 6.42
CA LEU A 27 -5.93 24.67 5.29
C LEU A 27 -7.28 25.28 4.86
N LEU A 28 -8.32 24.44 4.79
CA LEU A 28 -9.68 24.88 4.44
C LEU A 28 -10.27 25.87 5.46
N LYS A 29 -9.95 25.73 6.76
CA LYS A 29 -10.40 26.68 7.80
C LYS A 29 -9.76 28.05 7.66
N ASP A 30 -8.51 28.08 7.23
CA ASP A 30 -7.74 29.33 7.08
C ASP A 30 -8.15 30.12 5.82
N GLY A 31 -9.13 29.62 5.05
CA GLY A 31 -9.68 30.26 3.86
C GLY A 31 -8.78 30.13 2.63
N ASP A 32 -7.73 29.31 2.71
CA ASP A 32 -6.81 29.04 1.60
C ASP A 32 -7.28 27.85 0.78
N ASN A 33 -8.22 28.11 -0.13
CA ASN A 33 -8.64 27.13 -1.13
C ASN A 33 -7.64 26.98 -2.29
N HIS A 34 -6.59 27.81 -2.36
CA HIS A 34 -5.62 27.77 -3.45
C HIS A 34 -4.51 26.73 -3.23
N GLY A 35 -4.39 26.17 -2.02
CA GLY A 35 -3.40 25.15 -1.65
C GLY A 35 -3.93 23.71 -1.50
N VAL A 36 -5.24 23.48 -1.65
CA VAL A 36 -5.80 22.13 -1.57
C VAL A 36 -5.43 21.37 -2.85
N CYS A 37 -4.44 20.48 -2.73
CA CYS A 37 -3.99 19.66 -3.82
C CYS A 37 -5.09 18.67 -4.24
N ASP A 38 -5.24 18.42 -5.56
CA ASP A 38 -6.13 17.37 -6.09
C ASP A 38 -5.64 15.94 -5.75
N THR A 39 -4.52 15.82 -5.02
CA THR A 39 -3.99 14.54 -4.55
C THR A 39 -4.95 13.91 -3.55
N SER A 40 -5.38 12.67 -3.83
CA SER A 40 -6.13 11.86 -2.87
C SER A 40 -5.27 11.52 -1.64
N ASP A 41 -5.91 11.33 -0.49
CA ASP A 41 -5.23 10.90 0.74
C ASP A 41 -4.42 9.60 0.57
N GLN A 42 -4.90 8.66 -0.25
CA GLN A 42 -4.18 7.42 -0.53
C GLN A 42 -2.89 7.67 -1.34
N ALA A 43 -2.94 8.61 -2.30
CA ALA A 43 -1.77 8.96 -3.10
C ALA A 43 -0.71 9.67 -2.23
N PHE A 44 -1.13 10.59 -1.37
CA PHE A 44 -0.23 11.22 -0.40
C PHE A 44 0.40 10.19 0.55
N ALA A 45 -0.39 9.25 1.06
CA ALA A 45 0.10 8.21 1.97
C ALA A 45 1.12 7.30 1.29
N TYR A 46 0.88 6.91 0.04
CA TYR A 46 1.84 6.16 -0.77
C TYR A 46 3.13 6.94 -0.97
N GLU A 47 3.06 8.19 -1.46
CA GLU A 47 4.24 9.05 -1.68
C GLU A 47 5.05 9.29 -0.40
N SER A 48 4.37 9.37 0.76
CA SER A 48 5.02 9.55 2.06
C SER A 48 5.78 8.31 2.56
N LEU A 49 5.41 7.12 2.06
CA LEU A 49 5.99 5.84 2.47
C LEU A 49 6.88 5.24 1.38
N GLU A 50 6.78 5.70 0.14
CA GLU A 50 7.62 5.26 -0.98
C GLU A 50 9.12 5.42 -0.62
N GLY A 51 9.88 4.34 -0.81
CA GLY A 51 11.30 4.29 -0.47
C GLY A 51 11.63 4.16 1.02
N SER A 52 10.63 4.03 1.90
CA SER A 52 10.84 3.78 3.34
C SER A 52 11.14 2.32 3.68
N PHE A 53 11.02 1.42 2.69
CA PHE A 53 11.15 -0.02 2.85
C PHE A 53 12.26 -0.56 1.95
N GLU A 54 13.08 -1.46 2.49
CA GLU A 54 14.22 -2.05 1.77
C GLU A 54 13.97 -3.51 1.38
N GLU A 55 13.18 -4.25 2.17
CA GLU A 55 12.92 -5.66 1.91
C GLU A 55 11.83 -5.85 0.84
N PRO A 56 12.01 -6.74 -0.15
CA PRO A 56 11.03 -6.95 -1.22
C PRO A 56 9.62 -7.27 -0.72
N ILE A 57 9.50 -7.98 0.41
CA ILE A 57 8.22 -8.32 1.02
C ILE A 57 7.50 -7.08 1.60
N GLU A 58 8.23 -6.13 2.18
CA GLU A 58 7.66 -4.88 2.70
C GLU A 58 7.20 -3.97 1.55
N CYS A 59 8.00 -3.89 0.48
CA CYS A 59 7.60 -3.22 -0.74
C CYS A 59 6.32 -3.82 -1.33
N LEU A 60 6.23 -5.16 -1.39
CA LEU A 60 5.01 -5.87 -1.83
C LEU A 60 3.81 -5.51 -0.95
N MET A 61 3.98 -5.53 0.36
CA MET A 61 2.94 -5.18 1.32
C MET A 61 2.42 -3.74 1.11
N LEU A 62 3.31 -2.77 0.87
CA LEU A 62 2.91 -1.37 0.59
C LEU A 62 2.03 -1.28 -0.66
N GLU A 63 2.41 -1.94 -1.75
CA GLU A 63 1.64 -1.93 -3.00
C GLU A 63 0.25 -2.56 -2.81
N LEU A 64 0.18 -3.68 -2.07
CA LEU A 64 -1.09 -4.34 -1.73
C LEU A 64 -1.99 -3.42 -0.89
N VAL A 65 -1.46 -2.87 0.21
CA VAL A 65 -2.21 -1.93 1.08
C VAL A 65 -2.73 -0.76 0.27
N THR A 66 -1.91 -0.21 -0.63
CA THR A 66 -2.30 0.93 -1.47
C THR A 66 -3.49 0.59 -2.36
N LEU A 67 -3.44 -0.53 -3.08
CA LEU A 67 -4.56 -0.97 -3.93
C LEU A 67 -5.82 -1.29 -3.12
N ILE A 68 -5.68 -1.92 -1.94
CA ILE A 68 -6.81 -2.23 -1.05
C ILE A 68 -7.46 -0.95 -0.52
N PHE A 69 -6.69 0.06 -0.10
CA PHE A 69 -7.22 1.34 0.35
C PHE A 69 -7.89 2.13 -0.78
N MET A 70 -7.34 2.07 -1.99
CA MET A 70 -7.94 2.67 -3.17
C MET A 70 -9.27 1.99 -3.54
N ALA A 71 -9.37 0.66 -3.40
CA ALA A 71 -10.59 -0.12 -3.65
C ALA A 71 -11.32 0.25 -4.97
N GLY A 72 -10.55 0.49 -6.03
CA GLY A 72 -11.08 0.89 -7.35
C GLY A 72 -11.56 2.34 -7.48
N ARG A 73 -11.32 3.19 -6.47
CA ARG A 73 -11.64 4.64 -6.51
C ARG A 73 -10.50 5.50 -7.09
N CYS A 74 -9.61 4.89 -7.87
CA CYS A 74 -8.51 5.54 -8.55
C CYS A 74 -8.59 5.27 -10.07
N SER A 75 -7.69 5.89 -10.84
CA SER A 75 -7.68 5.70 -12.29
C SER A 75 -7.14 4.31 -12.68
N ASP A 76 -7.55 3.79 -13.84
CA ASP A 76 -6.99 2.54 -14.39
C ASP A 76 -5.46 2.59 -14.54
N LYS A 77 -4.91 3.79 -14.81
CA LYS A 77 -3.45 4.00 -14.87
C LYS A 77 -2.79 3.80 -13.51
N THR A 78 -3.42 4.28 -12.44
CA THR A 78 -2.96 4.11 -11.06
C THR A 78 -3.02 2.64 -10.65
N VAL A 79 -4.13 1.96 -10.94
CA VAL A 79 -4.25 0.50 -10.69
C VAL A 79 -3.15 -0.26 -11.42
N LYS A 80 -2.94 0.06 -12.71
CA LYS A 80 -1.89 -0.57 -13.52
C LYS A 80 -0.49 -0.31 -12.96
N PHE A 81 -0.20 0.90 -12.52
CA PHE A 81 1.10 1.26 -11.95
C PHE A 81 1.47 0.37 -10.76
N HIS A 82 0.62 0.31 -9.74
CA HIS A 82 0.88 -0.52 -8.55
C HIS A 82 0.88 -2.02 -8.90
N THR A 83 -0.02 -2.46 -9.79
CA THR A 83 -0.06 -3.86 -10.25
C THR A 83 1.24 -4.26 -10.97
N ASP A 84 1.76 -3.40 -11.84
CA ASP A 84 3.01 -3.67 -12.57
C ASP A 84 4.21 -3.78 -11.60
N ILE A 85 4.23 -2.98 -10.52
CA ILE A 85 5.25 -3.09 -9.46
C ILE A 85 5.13 -4.41 -8.71
N ILE A 86 3.92 -4.80 -8.29
CA ILE A 86 3.68 -6.09 -7.61
C ILE A 86 4.16 -7.26 -8.49
N LEU A 87 3.76 -7.28 -9.76
CA LEU A 87 4.15 -8.33 -10.71
C LEU A 87 5.66 -8.37 -10.91
N LYS A 88 6.33 -7.21 -10.93
CA LYS A 88 7.78 -7.14 -10.98
C LYS A 88 8.42 -7.77 -9.74
N ILE A 89 7.99 -7.39 -8.54
CA ILE A 89 8.51 -7.96 -7.27
C ILE A 89 8.34 -9.48 -7.26
N LEU A 90 7.16 -9.98 -7.63
CA LEU A 90 6.85 -11.42 -7.70
C LEU A 90 7.62 -12.16 -8.79
N SER A 91 8.07 -11.48 -9.86
CA SER A 91 8.89 -12.07 -10.91
C SER A 91 10.38 -12.16 -10.56
N GLU A 92 10.84 -11.25 -9.69
CA GLU A 92 12.25 -11.15 -9.28
C GLU A 92 12.55 -11.92 -7.99
N ASN A 93 11.52 -12.27 -7.21
CA ASN A 93 11.63 -12.89 -5.90
C ASN A 93 10.64 -14.05 -5.73
N ASP A 94 11.05 -15.14 -5.10
CA ASP A 94 10.12 -16.22 -4.75
C ASP A 94 9.21 -15.79 -3.58
N LEU A 95 7.89 -15.88 -3.80
CA LEU A 95 6.90 -15.44 -2.81
C LEU A 95 7.01 -16.22 -1.49
N PHE A 96 7.22 -17.53 -1.53
CA PHE A 96 7.28 -18.35 -0.32
C PHE A 96 8.57 -18.12 0.46
N GLU A 97 9.67 -17.84 -0.24
CA GLU A 97 10.92 -17.40 0.38
C GLU A 97 10.76 -16.04 1.07
N MET A 98 10.15 -15.06 0.40
CA MET A 98 9.87 -13.73 0.98
C MET A 98 9.00 -13.80 2.24
N LEU A 99 8.09 -14.76 2.29
CA LEU A 99 7.19 -14.94 3.42
C LEU A 99 7.86 -15.62 4.63
N LYS A 100 9.04 -16.23 4.51
CA LYS A 100 9.61 -17.09 5.59
C LYS A 100 9.69 -16.41 6.96
N ASP A 101 10.07 -15.14 6.97
CA ASP A 101 10.28 -14.35 8.18
C ASP A 101 9.04 -13.51 8.59
N VAL A 102 7.93 -13.67 7.85
CA VAL A 102 6.64 -13.06 8.15
C VAL A 102 5.83 -13.96 9.09
N THR A 103 5.02 -13.37 9.96
CA THR A 103 4.14 -14.14 10.87
C THR A 103 3.07 -14.92 10.09
N GLU A 104 2.55 -16.02 10.64
CA GLU A 104 1.51 -16.80 9.96
C GLU A 104 0.21 -16.02 9.74
N ASP A 105 -0.14 -15.12 10.66
CA ASP A 105 -1.32 -14.27 10.53
C ASP A 105 -1.15 -13.29 9.35
N ASP A 106 -0.01 -12.60 9.28
CA ASP A 106 0.31 -11.68 8.17
C ASP A 106 0.41 -12.43 6.84
N LYS A 107 1.01 -13.63 6.80
CA LYS A 107 1.07 -14.47 5.59
C LYS A 107 -0.33 -14.73 5.03
N ASN A 108 -1.27 -15.09 5.91
CA ASN A 108 -2.64 -15.38 5.50
C ASN A 108 -3.32 -14.14 4.94
N GLU A 109 -3.14 -12.97 5.56
CA GLU A 109 -3.69 -11.71 5.07
C GLU A 109 -3.09 -11.31 3.70
N ILE A 110 -1.76 -11.34 3.56
CA ILE A 110 -1.06 -11.02 2.30
C ILE A 110 -1.53 -11.92 1.16
N LEU A 111 -1.59 -13.24 1.40
CA LEU A 111 -2.05 -14.19 0.39
C LEU A 111 -3.53 -13.98 0.03
N ASN A 112 -4.37 -13.59 0.98
CA ASN A 112 -5.76 -13.27 0.72
C ASN A 112 -5.91 -12.01 -0.13
N ASP A 113 -5.12 -10.97 0.13
CA ASP A 113 -5.17 -9.73 -0.65
C ASP A 113 -4.62 -9.92 -2.06
N LEU A 114 -3.53 -10.69 -2.23
CA LEU A 114 -3.05 -11.10 -3.55
C LEU A 114 -4.14 -11.83 -4.36
N ARG A 115 -4.90 -12.72 -3.73
CA ARG A 115 -6.03 -13.43 -4.37
C ARG A 115 -7.21 -12.51 -4.65
N LEU A 116 -7.52 -11.60 -3.74
CA LEU A 116 -8.60 -10.63 -3.90
C LEU A 116 -8.34 -9.73 -5.11
N LEU A 117 -7.07 -9.36 -5.31
CA LEU A 117 -6.60 -8.59 -6.46
C LEU A 117 -6.37 -9.45 -7.72
N SER A 118 -6.65 -10.76 -7.67
CA SER A 118 -6.44 -11.72 -8.77
C SER A 118 -5.00 -11.77 -9.29
N LEU A 119 -4.02 -11.58 -8.40
CA LEU A 119 -2.59 -11.61 -8.70
C LEU A 119 -1.97 -13.00 -8.51
N ILE A 120 -2.65 -13.87 -7.75
CA ILE A 120 -2.33 -15.30 -7.62
C ILE A 120 -3.62 -16.12 -7.65
N ASP A 121 -3.48 -17.42 -7.91
CA ASP A 121 -4.60 -18.36 -7.90
C ASP A 121 -5.18 -18.55 -6.49
N LYS A 122 -6.49 -18.85 -6.44
CA LYS A 122 -7.15 -19.31 -5.22
C LYS A 122 -6.68 -20.73 -4.91
N PRO A 123 -6.48 -21.09 -3.63
CA PRO A 123 -6.15 -22.46 -3.28
C PRO A 123 -7.33 -23.35 -3.66
N GLU A 124 -7.02 -24.49 -4.29
CA GLU A 124 -8.00 -25.53 -4.63
C GLU A 124 -8.68 -26.14 -3.40
#